data_AF-A0A836UJI9-F1
#
_entry.id   AF-A0A836UJI9-F1
#
_cell.length_a   1.000
_cell.length_b   1.000
_cell.length_c   1.000
_cell.angle_alpha   90.00
_cell.angle_beta   90.00
_cell.angle_gamma   90.00
#
_symmetry.space_group_name_H-M   'P 1'
#
loop_
_entity.id
_entity.type
_entity.pdbx_description
1 polymer ?
#
loop_
_entity_poly.entity_id
_entity_poly.type
_entity_poly.pdbx_seq_one_letter_code
_entity_poly.pdbx_strand_id
1 'polypeptide(L)'
;MTKERQDIAGELISADLRGELVAMLGDRLAAGEPLIAAVQFQKAMEEGYQAIRGSFPSESIKQRLAEVFAEVVKENPEVLIIPGIENWITRSVLGTVRKNGWGIAETQTEGQNLLRQFLRQEQMQGVLLQYDLQPADLNIRNCMRSIVNAVAGKEDPVKKRAAERLAEVKARLQAQGSQQPADAKLGQLLAGPAGEPDEAEVESRTQEQKKAQVGLRQQQMQHLVENLNAYIAEGRISAEEADGLRKLHQVDRAVRSGKVTREQGSKVRNTILSGEARTQIEKKMREEVDYVVVYAQVFEALQRIDPKNDTALRFMIRHKLAVNAEAKEEVVWKPIITGLIEELETLHQLIGIMDRQDAEVRMMAAHLPPYNQVVRRGQARMDKLLVEEEFIDLLREGTIKEVIEKLGGGDRKERARLAVSMLSINALIGSLIKRTPFRKQVRVLKINLIIEEFFRSTENVEEAREKAQDFLRTRLQKLYPDITDDEAAEIQEHSDEIIAACEQKVLAERAKQAKEAREVEGGEEVESEGGDEQLSEDEIEKGVQMGRVGMRIGGGMKLVPYKVMPDPEEPDKWVLVKRDRETDELMPVMRRGKKRFVEKNREGIWEILGGN
;
A
#
# COMPACT_ATOMS: atom_id res chain seq x y z
N MET A 1 -28.05 -22.90 -4.86
CA MET A 1 -28.43 -21.52 -5.21
C MET A 1 -27.52 -20.60 -4.42
N THR A 2 -26.41 -20.24 -5.05
CA THR A 2 -25.20 -19.72 -4.44
C THR A 2 -25.26 -18.22 -4.18
N LYS A 3 -24.55 -17.80 -3.14
CA LYS A 3 -24.25 -16.41 -2.74
C LYS A 3 -23.55 -15.58 -3.85
N GLU A 4 -23.16 -16.21 -4.96
CA GLU A 4 -22.53 -15.55 -6.13
C GLU A 4 -23.44 -14.58 -6.89
N ARG A 5 -24.75 -14.58 -6.64
CA ARG A 5 -25.66 -13.58 -7.27
C ARG A 5 -25.78 -12.26 -6.52
N GLN A 6 -25.16 -12.10 -5.34
CA GLN A 6 -25.18 -10.83 -4.63
C GLN A 6 -23.98 -9.91 -4.96
N ASP A 7 -22.86 -10.45 -5.47
CA ASP A 7 -21.70 -9.62 -5.83
C ASP A 7 -21.78 -9.03 -7.25
N ILE A 8 -22.67 -9.53 -8.12
CA ILE A 8 -22.85 -8.98 -9.49
C ILE A 8 -23.80 -7.76 -9.48
N ALA A 9 -24.53 -7.52 -8.38
CA ALA A 9 -25.46 -6.39 -8.28
C ALA A 9 -24.79 -5.05 -7.89
N GLY A 10 -23.50 -5.06 -7.55
CA GLY A 10 -22.75 -3.88 -7.08
C GLY A 10 -22.12 -2.99 -8.15
N GLU A 11 -22.03 -3.43 -9.41
CA GLU A 11 -21.26 -2.75 -10.47
C GLU A 11 -22.13 -2.12 -11.57
N LEU A 12 -23.30 -1.56 -11.23
CA LEU A 12 -24.10 -0.79 -12.18
C LEU A 12 -24.16 0.68 -11.75
N ILE A 13 -23.71 1.58 -12.64
CA ILE A 13 -23.95 3.02 -12.52
C ILE A 13 -25.46 3.23 -12.56
N SER A 14 -26.06 3.60 -11.44
CA SER A 14 -27.50 3.87 -11.37
C SER A 14 -27.90 5.03 -12.29
N ALA A 15 -29.15 5.04 -12.76
CA ALA A 15 -29.66 6.13 -13.61
C ALA A 15 -29.52 7.50 -12.94
N ASP A 16 -29.72 7.57 -11.62
CA ASP A 16 -29.55 8.78 -10.83
C ASP A 16 -28.10 9.27 -10.82
N LEU A 17 -27.13 8.35 -10.64
CA LEU A 17 -25.70 8.68 -10.66
C LEU A 17 -25.27 9.13 -12.06
N ARG A 18 -25.77 8.50 -13.12
CA ARG A 18 -25.56 8.94 -14.50
C ARG A 18 -26.06 10.37 -14.71
N GLY A 19 -27.26 10.69 -14.22
CA GLY A 19 -27.82 12.04 -14.31
C GLY A 19 -26.98 13.09 -13.60
N GLU A 20 -26.50 12.78 -12.39
CA GLU A 20 -25.63 13.67 -11.61
C GLU A 20 -24.27 13.92 -12.28
N LEU A 21 -23.66 12.88 -12.85
CA LEU A 21 -22.38 12.99 -13.55
C LEU A 21 -22.48 13.82 -14.83
N VAL A 22 -23.53 13.64 -15.61
CA VAL A 22 -23.79 14.44 -16.81
C VAL A 22 -24.10 15.90 -16.44
N ALA A 23 -24.86 16.13 -15.37
CA ALA A 23 -25.09 17.48 -14.85
C ALA A 23 -23.79 18.17 -14.42
N MET A 24 -22.85 17.43 -13.82
CA MET A 24 -21.54 17.94 -13.45
C MET A 24 -20.68 18.31 -14.67
N LEU A 25 -20.71 17.51 -15.74
CA LEU A 25 -20.08 17.87 -17.01
C LEU A 25 -20.70 19.16 -17.58
N GLY A 26 -22.03 19.28 -17.52
CA GLY A 26 -22.74 20.50 -17.88
C GLY A 26 -22.28 21.72 -17.07
N ASP A 27 -22.07 21.57 -15.76
CA ASP A 27 -21.53 22.62 -14.90
C ASP A 27 -20.09 23.01 -15.25
N ARG A 28 -19.23 22.05 -15.58
CA ARG A 28 -17.84 22.31 -16.06
C ARG A 28 -17.83 23.11 -17.35
N LEU A 29 -18.68 22.73 -18.29
CA LEU A 29 -18.86 23.45 -19.54
C LEU A 29 -19.45 24.84 -19.30
N ALA A 30 -20.46 24.98 -18.44
CA ALA A 30 -21.02 26.28 -18.07
C ALA A 30 -19.99 27.19 -17.38
N ALA A 31 -19.07 26.63 -16.59
CA ALA A 31 -17.97 27.37 -15.96
C ALA A 31 -16.87 27.81 -16.96
N GLY A 32 -16.93 27.37 -18.22
CA GLY A 32 -15.99 27.76 -19.26
C GLY A 32 -14.79 26.83 -19.43
N GLU A 33 -14.92 25.55 -19.03
CA GLU A 33 -13.90 24.53 -19.26
C GLU A 33 -13.96 24.00 -20.71
N PRO A 34 -12.83 23.96 -21.45
CA PRO A 34 -12.80 23.48 -22.83
C PRO A 34 -12.63 21.96 -22.86
N LEU A 35 -13.73 21.21 -22.69
CA LEU A 35 -13.74 19.75 -22.82
C LEU A 35 -14.07 19.39 -24.28
N ILE A 36 -13.12 18.81 -25.00
CA ILE A 36 -13.23 18.54 -26.45
C ILE A 36 -12.92 17.08 -26.75
N ALA A 37 -11.90 16.51 -26.11
CA ALA A 37 -11.48 15.13 -26.35
C ALA A 37 -12.17 14.15 -25.40
N ALA A 38 -12.44 12.92 -25.88
CA ALA A 38 -13.06 11.85 -25.08
C ALA A 38 -12.34 11.61 -23.74
N VAL A 39 -11.00 11.64 -23.74
CA VAL A 39 -10.17 11.48 -22.52
C VAL A 39 -10.43 12.60 -21.50
N GLN A 40 -10.70 13.82 -21.94
CA GLN A 40 -11.00 14.95 -21.05
C GLN A 40 -12.36 14.78 -20.37
N PHE A 41 -13.36 14.32 -21.13
CA PHE A 41 -14.69 14.02 -20.59
C PHE A 41 -14.66 12.81 -19.65
N GLN A 42 -13.91 11.78 -20.01
CA GLN A 42 -13.71 10.60 -19.16
C GLN A 42 -13.07 11.00 -17.82
N LYS A 43 -11.97 11.74 -17.84
CA LYS A 43 -11.31 12.24 -16.63
C LYS A 43 -12.26 13.09 -15.77
N ALA A 44 -13.05 13.97 -16.38
CA ALA A 44 -14.02 14.79 -15.68
C ALA A 44 -15.15 13.97 -15.03
N MET A 45 -15.59 12.88 -15.68
CA MET A 45 -16.56 11.93 -15.12
C MET A 45 -15.97 11.06 -14.01
N GLU A 46 -14.72 10.65 -14.11
CA GLU A 46 -14.02 9.91 -13.04
C GLU A 46 -13.86 10.78 -11.79
N GLU A 47 -13.46 12.04 -11.95
CA GLU A 47 -13.40 13.02 -10.85
C GLU A 47 -14.78 13.25 -10.22
N GLY A 48 -15.84 13.30 -11.04
CA GLY A 48 -17.21 13.41 -10.56
C GLY A 48 -17.71 12.18 -9.83
N TYR A 49 -17.38 10.99 -10.33
CA TYR A 49 -17.71 9.72 -9.72
C TYR A 49 -17.07 9.62 -8.34
N GLN A 50 -15.78 9.97 -8.25
CA GLN A 50 -15.05 10.02 -7.00
C GLN A 50 -15.67 11.00 -6.02
N ALA A 51 -16.10 12.18 -6.47
CA ALA A 51 -16.71 13.18 -5.59
C ALA A 51 -18.06 12.73 -5.01
N ILE A 52 -18.84 11.97 -5.78
CA ILE A 52 -20.18 11.51 -5.36
C ILE A 52 -20.09 10.24 -4.52
N ARG A 53 -19.22 9.29 -4.88
CA ARG A 53 -19.12 7.98 -4.23
C ARG A 53 -18.02 7.88 -3.18
N GLY A 54 -17.07 8.82 -3.14
CA GLY A 54 -15.96 8.82 -2.20
C GLY A 54 -14.88 7.76 -2.48
N SER A 55 -14.98 7.04 -3.60
CA SER A 55 -14.02 6.01 -4.01
C SER A 55 -13.60 6.20 -5.47
N PHE A 56 -12.38 5.77 -5.80
CA PHE A 56 -11.93 5.76 -7.19
C PHE A 56 -12.72 4.72 -8.00
N PRO A 57 -13.10 5.04 -9.25
CA PRO A 57 -13.78 4.08 -10.11
C PRO A 57 -12.84 2.92 -10.45
N SER A 58 -13.34 1.68 -10.32
CA SER A 58 -12.66 0.49 -10.84
C SER A 58 -12.59 0.54 -12.37
N GLU A 59 -11.74 -0.28 -12.98
CA GLU A 59 -11.62 -0.34 -14.45
C GLU A 59 -12.93 -0.69 -15.15
N SER A 60 -13.75 -1.57 -14.55
CA SER A 60 -15.11 -1.87 -15.01
C SER A 60 -16.01 -0.63 -15.03
N ILE A 61 -15.92 0.23 -14.01
CA ILE A 61 -16.67 1.47 -13.90
C ILE A 61 -16.16 2.53 -14.86
N LYS A 62 -14.84 2.64 -15.07
CA LYS A 62 -14.25 3.57 -16.06
C LYS A 62 -14.72 3.26 -17.47
N GLN A 63 -14.73 1.99 -17.85
CA GLN A 63 -15.27 1.55 -19.14
C GLN A 63 -16.76 1.93 -19.26
N ARG A 64 -17.55 1.71 -18.20
CA ARG A 64 -18.97 2.09 -18.20
C ARG A 64 -19.19 3.61 -18.26
N LEU A 65 -18.34 4.41 -17.62
CA LEU A 65 -18.37 5.87 -17.74
C LEU A 65 -18.06 6.32 -19.18
N ALA A 66 -17.09 5.69 -19.84
CA ALA A 66 -16.79 5.97 -21.25
C ALA A 66 -17.98 5.62 -22.16
N GLU A 67 -18.68 4.51 -21.91
CA GLU A 67 -19.91 4.15 -22.63
C GLU A 67 -21.03 5.17 -22.40
N VAL A 68 -21.24 5.61 -21.15
CA VAL A 68 -22.23 6.65 -20.82
C VAL A 68 -21.93 7.96 -21.55
N PHE A 69 -20.66 8.35 -21.63
CA PHE A 69 -20.25 9.51 -22.42
C PHE A 69 -20.58 9.33 -23.91
N ALA A 70 -20.19 8.18 -24.48
CA ALA A 70 -20.42 7.87 -25.89
C ALA A 70 -21.93 7.87 -26.24
N GLU A 71 -22.78 7.34 -25.36
CA GLU A 71 -24.24 7.39 -25.50
C GLU A 71 -24.77 8.83 -25.49
N VAL A 72 -24.36 9.64 -24.51
CA VAL A 72 -24.84 11.03 -24.39
C VAL A 72 -24.39 11.90 -25.56
N VAL A 73 -23.16 11.73 -26.04
CA VAL A 73 -22.65 12.46 -27.21
C VAL A 73 -23.36 12.03 -28.49
N LYS A 74 -23.68 10.74 -28.63
CA LYS A 74 -24.41 10.21 -29.79
C LYS A 74 -25.87 10.70 -29.82
N GLU A 75 -26.52 10.81 -28.66
CA GLU A 75 -27.90 11.24 -28.56
C GLU A 75 -28.05 12.76 -28.66
N ASN A 76 -27.14 13.54 -28.06
CA ASN A 76 -27.24 15.00 -27.98
C ASN A 76 -25.85 15.66 -27.98
N PRO A 77 -25.15 15.76 -29.13
CA PRO A 77 -23.82 16.39 -29.20
C PRO A 77 -23.85 17.88 -28.83
N GLU A 78 -25.00 18.53 -29.00
CA GLU A 78 -25.25 19.94 -28.66
C GLU A 78 -25.12 20.24 -27.16
N VAL A 79 -25.27 19.23 -26.29
CA VAL A 79 -25.27 19.42 -24.83
C VAL A 79 -23.85 19.44 -24.26
N LEU A 80 -22.91 18.70 -24.86
CA LEU A 80 -21.56 18.53 -24.30
C LEU A 80 -20.45 19.00 -25.25
N ILE A 81 -20.51 18.62 -26.53
CA ILE A 81 -19.42 18.86 -27.49
C ILE A 81 -19.43 20.31 -27.96
N ILE A 82 -20.60 20.84 -28.36
CA ILE A 82 -20.72 22.22 -28.84
C ILE A 82 -20.25 23.24 -27.77
N PRO A 83 -20.73 23.18 -26.51
CA PRO A 83 -20.26 24.11 -25.47
C PRO A 83 -18.76 23.97 -25.17
N GLY A 84 -18.21 22.76 -25.26
CA GLY A 84 -16.79 22.50 -25.07
C GLY A 84 -15.91 23.16 -26.13
N ILE A 85 -16.35 23.05 -27.39
CA ILE A 85 -15.71 23.71 -28.54
C ILE A 85 -15.85 25.25 -28.43
N GLU A 86 -17.01 25.76 -28.06
CA GLU A 86 -17.24 27.21 -27.84
C GLU A 86 -16.35 27.78 -26.73
N ASN A 87 -16.16 27.03 -25.65
CA ASN A 87 -15.25 27.40 -24.56
C ASN A 87 -13.79 27.41 -25.02
N TRP A 88 -13.39 26.46 -25.86
CA TRP A 88 -12.05 26.40 -26.43
C TRP A 88 -11.76 27.61 -27.33
N ILE A 89 -12.70 27.93 -28.22
CA ILE A 89 -12.66 29.13 -29.06
C ILE A 89 -12.54 30.38 -28.19
N THR A 90 -13.42 30.51 -27.20
CA THR A 90 -13.47 31.67 -26.29
C THR A 90 -12.16 31.87 -25.55
N ARG A 91 -11.57 30.80 -24.98
CA ARG A 91 -10.28 30.87 -24.27
C ARG A 91 -9.12 31.21 -25.19
N SER A 92 -9.07 30.60 -26.38
CA SER A 92 -7.96 30.78 -27.33
C SER A 92 -7.92 32.20 -27.90
N VAL A 93 -9.09 32.75 -28.28
CA VAL A 93 -9.19 34.14 -28.74
C VAL A 93 -8.97 35.11 -27.57
N LEU A 94 -9.55 34.87 -26.39
CA LEU A 94 -9.32 35.71 -25.22
C LEU A 94 -7.84 35.78 -24.82
N GLY A 95 -7.09 34.68 -24.94
CA GLY A 95 -5.64 34.67 -24.71
C GLY A 95 -4.89 35.61 -25.66
N THR A 96 -5.27 35.64 -26.93
CA THR A 96 -4.69 36.54 -27.94
C THR A 96 -5.08 37.99 -27.70
N VAL A 97 -6.35 38.25 -27.36
CA VAL A 97 -6.88 39.58 -26.99
C VAL A 97 -6.11 40.16 -25.79
N ARG A 98 -5.87 39.35 -24.76
CA ARG A 98 -5.09 39.74 -23.57
C ARG A 98 -3.63 40.00 -23.91
N LYS A 99 -3.00 39.12 -24.71
CA LYS A 99 -1.60 39.29 -25.15
C LYS A 99 -1.38 40.59 -25.90
N ASN A 100 -2.36 41.02 -26.68
CA ASN A 100 -2.29 42.25 -27.46
C ASN A 100 -2.82 43.48 -26.71
N GLY A 101 -3.29 43.34 -25.47
CA GLY A 101 -3.76 44.46 -24.63
C GLY A 101 -5.01 45.16 -25.17
N TRP A 102 -5.88 44.45 -25.89
CA TRP A 102 -7.03 45.06 -26.56
C TRP A 102 -8.13 45.48 -25.58
N GLY A 103 -8.69 46.68 -25.81
CA GLY A 103 -9.89 47.17 -25.14
C GLY A 103 -11.17 46.60 -25.75
N ILE A 104 -12.32 47.07 -25.27
CA ILE A 104 -13.64 46.57 -25.70
C ILE A 104 -13.90 46.82 -27.19
N ALA A 105 -13.51 47.99 -27.71
CA ALA A 105 -13.75 48.38 -29.10
C ALA A 105 -12.86 47.61 -30.08
N GLU A 106 -11.59 47.45 -29.74
CA GLU A 106 -10.62 46.65 -30.51
C GLU A 106 -11.02 45.17 -30.49
N THR A 107 -11.46 44.66 -29.34
CA THR A 107 -11.95 43.28 -29.21
C THR A 107 -13.18 43.02 -30.09
N GLN A 108 -14.11 43.96 -30.20
CA GLN A 108 -15.30 43.79 -31.05
C GLN A 108 -14.97 43.77 -32.54
N THR A 109 -13.95 44.52 -32.96
CA THR A 109 -13.61 44.71 -34.37
C THR A 109 -12.61 43.64 -34.84
N GLU A 110 -11.48 43.51 -34.14
CA GLU A 110 -10.42 42.56 -34.48
C GLU A 110 -10.69 41.15 -33.96
N GLY A 111 -11.42 41.01 -32.85
CA GLY A 111 -11.80 39.70 -32.31
C GLY A 111 -12.72 38.90 -33.25
N GLN A 112 -13.58 39.57 -34.03
CA GLN A 112 -14.38 38.88 -35.05
C GLN A 112 -13.51 38.30 -36.17
N ASN A 113 -12.45 39.00 -36.57
CA ASN A 113 -11.51 38.52 -37.57
C ASN A 113 -10.70 37.33 -37.03
N LEU A 114 -10.24 37.40 -35.78
CA LEU A 114 -9.57 36.29 -35.11
C LEU A 114 -10.47 35.05 -35.01
N LEU A 115 -11.75 35.20 -34.67
CA LEU A 115 -12.67 34.07 -34.65
C LEU A 115 -12.85 33.44 -36.02
N ARG A 116 -13.02 34.24 -37.07
CA ARG A 116 -13.13 33.73 -38.44
C ARG A 116 -11.85 33.00 -38.87
N GLN A 117 -10.68 33.51 -38.50
CA GLN A 117 -9.40 32.86 -38.79
C GLN A 117 -9.26 31.56 -38.00
N PHE A 118 -9.63 31.55 -36.72
CA PHE A 118 -9.59 30.37 -35.86
C PHE A 118 -10.49 29.25 -36.39
N LEU A 119 -11.71 29.59 -36.81
CA LEU A 119 -12.64 28.64 -37.43
C LEU A 119 -12.13 28.04 -38.75
N ARG A 120 -11.17 28.68 -39.43
CA ARG A 120 -10.54 28.19 -40.67
C ARG A 120 -9.28 27.38 -40.43
N GLN A 121 -8.81 27.26 -39.18
CA GLN A 121 -7.63 26.46 -38.87
C GLN A 121 -7.91 24.98 -39.09
N GLU A 122 -6.94 24.26 -39.64
CA GLU A 122 -7.04 22.83 -39.96
C GLU A 122 -7.38 22.00 -38.72
N GLN A 123 -6.83 22.36 -37.55
CA GLN A 123 -7.14 21.70 -36.28
C GLN A 123 -8.61 21.87 -35.86
N MET A 124 -9.15 23.09 -36.00
CA MET A 124 -10.55 23.36 -35.66
C MET A 124 -11.51 22.66 -36.63
N GLN A 125 -11.16 22.63 -37.92
CA GLN A 125 -11.90 21.88 -38.93
C GLN A 125 -11.87 20.37 -38.67
N GLY A 126 -10.71 19.83 -38.26
CA GLY A 126 -10.55 18.43 -37.88
C GLY A 126 -11.44 18.04 -36.68
N VAL A 127 -11.51 18.90 -35.65
CA VAL A 127 -12.37 18.67 -34.48
C VAL A 127 -13.86 18.72 -34.86
N LEU A 128 -14.27 19.67 -35.72
CA LEU A 128 -15.66 19.73 -36.18
C LEU A 128 -16.05 18.50 -37.00
N LEU A 129 -15.18 18.06 -37.91
CA LEU A 129 -15.39 16.86 -38.72
C LEU A 129 -15.46 15.59 -37.87
N GLN A 130 -14.67 15.49 -36.80
CA GLN A 130 -14.68 14.34 -35.88
C GLN A 130 -16.05 14.11 -35.24
N TYR A 131 -16.85 15.16 -35.05
CA TYR A 131 -18.16 15.10 -34.40
C TYR A 131 -19.33 15.38 -35.37
N ASP A 132 -19.08 15.38 -36.69
CA ASP A 132 -20.06 15.70 -37.73
C ASP A 132 -20.75 17.07 -37.55
N LEU A 133 -19.99 18.06 -37.06
CA LEU A 133 -20.46 19.42 -36.83
C LEU A 133 -20.03 20.38 -37.95
N GLN A 134 -20.86 21.38 -38.21
CA GLN A 134 -20.56 22.48 -39.11
C GLN A 134 -20.25 23.76 -38.31
N PRO A 135 -19.45 24.70 -38.86
CA PRO A 135 -19.19 25.98 -38.20
C PRO A 135 -20.46 26.80 -37.90
N ALA A 136 -21.57 26.51 -38.60
CA ALA A 136 -22.88 27.15 -38.39
C ALA A 136 -23.58 26.69 -37.11
N ASP A 137 -23.22 25.51 -36.58
CA ASP A 137 -23.82 24.93 -35.37
C ASP A 137 -23.26 25.56 -34.10
N LEU A 138 -22.15 26.30 -34.21
CA LEU A 138 -21.51 27.00 -33.10
C LEU A 138 -22.13 28.40 -32.88
N ASN A 139 -22.35 28.75 -31.63
CA ASN A 139 -22.82 30.08 -31.22
C ASN A 139 -21.66 31.08 -31.10
N ILE A 140 -21.09 31.44 -32.25
CA ILE A 140 -19.98 32.40 -32.37
C ILE A 140 -20.33 33.77 -31.76
N ARG A 141 -21.61 34.15 -31.80
CA ARG A 141 -22.10 35.40 -31.19
C ARG A 141 -21.98 35.35 -29.66
N ASN A 142 -22.29 34.22 -29.02
CA ASN A 142 -22.12 34.04 -27.59
C ASN A 142 -20.64 33.93 -27.19
N CYS A 143 -19.79 33.35 -28.04
CA CYS A 143 -18.34 33.36 -27.86
C CYS A 143 -17.80 34.80 -27.82
N MET A 144 -18.14 35.64 -28.82
CA MET A 144 -17.75 37.06 -28.83
C MET A 144 -18.27 37.82 -27.61
N ARG A 145 -19.53 37.60 -27.23
CA ARG A 145 -20.12 38.22 -26.04
C ARG A 145 -19.35 37.83 -24.78
N SER A 146 -18.98 36.56 -24.64
CA SER A 146 -18.18 36.05 -23.51
C SER A 146 -16.80 36.68 -23.46
N ILE A 147 -16.12 36.82 -24.60
CA ILE A 147 -14.79 37.47 -24.70
C ILE A 147 -14.89 38.94 -24.29
N VAL A 148 -15.87 39.68 -24.84
CA VAL A 148 -16.08 41.09 -24.53
C VAL A 148 -16.43 41.31 -23.06
N ASN A 149 -17.30 40.47 -22.47
CA ASN A 149 -17.64 40.54 -21.06
C ASN A 149 -16.41 40.27 -20.17
N ALA A 150 -15.57 39.30 -20.54
CA ALA A 150 -14.33 39.00 -19.83
C ALA A 150 -13.31 40.15 -19.89
N VAL A 151 -13.19 40.84 -21.03
CA VAL A 151 -12.36 42.05 -21.18
C VAL A 151 -12.92 43.22 -20.36
N ALA A 152 -14.25 43.34 -20.28
CA ALA A 152 -14.94 44.37 -19.51
C ALA A 152 -15.00 44.08 -17.99
N GLY A 153 -14.44 42.96 -17.52
CA GLY A 153 -14.50 42.55 -16.11
C GLY A 153 -15.91 42.21 -15.62
N LYS A 154 -16.86 41.93 -16.53
CA LYS A 154 -18.23 41.54 -16.18
C LYS A 154 -18.30 40.03 -16.00
N GLU A 155 -18.57 39.58 -14.78
CA GLU A 155 -18.82 38.18 -14.49
C GLU A 155 -20.23 37.77 -14.95
N ASP A 156 -20.31 36.62 -15.63
CA ASP A 156 -21.58 36.02 -16.02
C ASP A 156 -22.18 35.25 -14.83
N PRO A 157 -23.41 35.56 -14.38
CA PRO A 157 -24.02 34.94 -13.21
C PRO A 157 -24.21 33.42 -13.35
N VAL A 158 -24.36 32.91 -14.58
CA VAL A 158 -24.48 31.46 -14.84
C VAL A 158 -23.13 30.79 -14.63
N LYS A 159 -22.05 31.38 -15.18
CA LYS A 159 -20.68 30.87 -14.99
C LYS A 159 -20.26 30.90 -13.53
N LYS A 160 -20.64 31.94 -12.79
CA LYS A 160 -20.36 32.07 -11.37
C LYS A 160 -21.03 30.98 -10.53
N ARG A 161 -22.34 30.74 -10.73
CA ARG A 161 -23.07 29.69 -10.01
C ARG A 161 -22.54 28.29 -10.34
N ALA A 162 -22.21 28.03 -11.61
CA ALA A 162 -21.60 26.76 -12.02
C ALA A 162 -20.20 26.58 -11.38
N ALA A 163 -19.38 27.63 -11.35
CA ALA A 163 -18.08 27.62 -10.68
C ALA A 163 -18.21 27.42 -9.17
N GLU A 164 -19.21 28.01 -8.52
CA GLU A 164 -19.51 27.83 -7.09
C GLU A 164 -19.91 26.37 -6.78
N ARG A 165 -20.78 25.76 -7.61
CA ARG A 165 -21.13 24.32 -7.46
C ARG A 165 -19.94 23.40 -7.67
N LEU A 166 -19.10 23.67 -8.67
CA LEU A 166 -17.86 22.91 -8.88
C LEU A 166 -16.84 23.12 -7.76
N ALA A 167 -16.78 24.32 -7.18
CA ALA A 167 -15.93 24.58 -6.02
C ALA A 167 -16.40 23.80 -4.79
N GLU A 168 -17.71 23.64 -4.58
CA GLU A 168 -18.27 22.78 -3.53
C GLU A 168 -17.89 21.30 -3.75
N VAL A 169 -18.01 20.81 -4.99
CA VAL A 169 -17.61 19.44 -5.36
C VAL A 169 -16.10 19.24 -5.17
N LYS A 170 -15.27 20.21 -5.58
CA LYS A 170 -13.81 20.18 -5.36
C LYS A 170 -13.45 20.28 -3.88
N ALA A 171 -14.18 21.06 -3.09
CA ALA A 171 -13.98 21.14 -1.64
C ALA A 171 -14.34 19.82 -0.96
N ARG A 172 -15.37 19.11 -1.43
CA ARG A 172 -15.68 17.73 -0.98
C ARG A 172 -14.57 16.75 -1.39
N LEU A 173 -14.04 16.87 -2.61
CA LEU A 173 -12.87 16.10 -3.07
C LEU A 173 -11.60 16.41 -2.28
N GLN A 174 -11.40 17.64 -1.79
CA GLN A 174 -10.25 17.99 -0.93
C GLN A 174 -10.45 17.53 0.52
N ALA A 175 -11.67 17.62 1.04
CA ALA A 175 -12.03 17.07 2.34
C ALA A 175 -11.90 15.54 2.37
N GLN A 176 -12.24 14.86 1.26
CA GLN A 176 -12.03 13.42 1.07
C GLN A 176 -10.58 13.10 0.62
N GLY A 177 -9.91 14.02 -0.08
CA GLY A 177 -8.52 13.93 -0.55
C GLY A 177 -7.48 14.08 0.55
N SER A 178 -7.90 14.43 1.76
CA SER A 178 -7.10 14.27 2.98
C SER A 178 -6.89 12.79 3.37
N GLN A 179 -7.44 11.86 2.57
CA GLN A 179 -7.20 10.43 2.62
C GLN A 179 -6.80 9.91 1.23
N GLN A 180 -5.67 10.38 0.69
CA GLN A 180 -4.95 9.61 -0.33
C GLN A 180 -4.24 8.39 0.32
N PRO A 181 -4.14 7.24 -0.36
CA PRO A 181 -3.50 6.04 0.16
C PRO A 181 -1.99 6.21 0.43
N ALA A 182 -1.29 7.11 -0.26
CA ALA A 182 0.13 7.40 -0.01
C ALA A 182 0.35 8.15 1.32
N ASP A 183 -0.47 9.17 1.60
CA ASP A 183 -0.44 9.90 2.88
C ASP A 183 -0.93 9.04 4.05
N ALA A 184 -1.90 8.15 3.81
CA ALA A 184 -2.34 7.18 4.82
C ALA A 184 -1.23 6.15 5.15
N LYS A 185 -0.52 5.65 4.13
CA LYS A 185 0.57 4.69 4.31
C LYS A 185 1.79 5.31 4.98
N LEU A 186 2.18 6.51 4.55
CA LEU A 186 3.23 7.29 5.20
C LEU A 186 2.82 7.66 6.64
N GLY A 187 1.57 8.06 6.85
CA GLY A 187 1.01 8.34 8.18
C GLY A 187 1.02 7.13 9.11
N GLN A 188 0.72 5.93 8.60
CA GLN A 188 0.82 4.67 9.34
C GLN A 188 2.28 4.33 9.70
N LEU A 189 3.21 4.51 8.77
CA LEU A 189 4.64 4.28 9.04
C LEU A 189 5.23 5.33 9.99
N LEU A 190 4.75 6.57 9.94
CA LEU A 190 5.13 7.65 10.86
C LEU A 190 4.38 7.60 12.19
N ALA A 191 3.43 6.69 12.37
CA ALA A 191 2.86 6.43 13.67
C ALA A 191 3.93 5.81 14.57
N GLY A 192 4.12 6.42 15.75
CA GLY A 192 4.96 5.85 16.80
C GLY A 192 4.31 4.60 17.40
N PRO A 193 5.05 3.87 18.26
CA PRO A 193 4.49 2.76 18.99
C PRO A 193 3.24 3.18 19.77
N ALA A 194 2.21 2.34 19.77
CA ALA A 194 1.02 2.54 20.57
C ALA A 194 1.39 2.66 22.06
N GLY A 195 0.69 3.57 22.76
CA GLY A 195 0.87 3.78 24.19
C GLY A 195 0.61 2.53 25.02
N GLU A 196 1.12 2.54 26.25
CA GLU A 196 0.76 1.50 27.23
C GLU A 196 -0.75 1.54 27.53
N PRO A 197 -1.35 0.38 27.89
CA PRO A 197 -2.74 0.33 28.31
C PRO A 197 -3.02 1.32 29.44
N ASP A 198 -4.17 1.99 29.40
CA ASP A 198 -4.56 2.91 30.46
C ASP A 198 -4.98 2.17 31.75
N GLU A 199 -5.09 2.90 32.87
CA GLU A 199 -5.43 2.29 34.16
C GLU A 199 -6.77 1.54 34.14
N ALA A 200 -7.76 2.05 33.39
CA ALA A 200 -9.07 1.43 33.29
C ALA A 200 -9.02 0.11 32.49
N GLU A 201 -8.25 0.07 31.40
CA GLU A 201 -7.99 -1.11 30.59
C GLU A 201 -7.25 -2.17 31.42
N VAL A 202 -6.24 -1.77 32.20
CA VAL A 202 -5.49 -2.64 33.12
C VAL A 202 -6.40 -3.26 34.19
N GLU A 203 -7.24 -2.46 34.83
CA GLU A 203 -8.17 -2.92 35.86
C GLU A 203 -9.21 -3.89 35.29
N SER A 204 -9.84 -3.52 34.18
CA SER A 204 -10.82 -4.35 33.46
C SER A 204 -10.21 -5.70 33.09
N ARG A 205 -9.02 -5.70 32.49
CA ARG A 205 -8.29 -6.91 32.10
C ARG A 205 -7.96 -7.80 33.30
N THR A 206 -7.50 -7.19 34.39
CA THR A 206 -7.15 -7.92 35.61
C THR A 206 -8.37 -8.56 36.26
N GLN A 207 -9.52 -7.90 36.25
CA GLN A 207 -10.78 -8.46 36.75
C GLN A 207 -11.30 -9.60 35.89
N GLU A 208 -11.29 -9.42 34.56
CA GLU A 208 -11.66 -10.47 33.59
C GLU A 208 -10.82 -11.73 33.81
N GLN A 209 -9.49 -11.57 33.89
CA GLN A 209 -8.55 -12.67 34.12
C GLN A 209 -8.77 -13.36 35.46
N LYS A 210 -8.98 -12.61 36.56
CA LYS A 210 -9.29 -13.20 37.87
C LYS A 210 -10.59 -14.01 37.84
N LYS A 211 -11.63 -13.50 37.17
CA LYS A 211 -12.92 -14.19 37.05
C LYS A 211 -12.79 -15.48 36.26
N ALA A 212 -12.10 -15.44 35.11
CA ALA A 212 -11.80 -16.62 34.30
C ALA A 212 -10.98 -17.65 35.09
N GLN A 213 -9.95 -17.19 35.82
CA GLN A 213 -9.08 -18.04 36.62
C GLN A 213 -9.85 -18.80 37.70
N VAL A 214 -10.75 -18.12 38.43
CA VAL A 214 -11.58 -18.75 39.46
C VAL A 214 -12.49 -19.83 38.86
N GLY A 215 -13.12 -19.55 37.72
CA GLY A 215 -13.98 -20.51 37.02
C GLY A 215 -13.20 -21.75 36.56
N LEU A 216 -12.07 -21.56 35.87
CA LEU A 216 -11.19 -22.62 35.42
C LEU A 216 -10.65 -23.45 36.57
N ARG A 217 -10.20 -22.82 37.66
CA ARG A 217 -9.71 -23.51 38.86
C ARG A 217 -10.80 -24.37 39.50
N GLN A 218 -12.02 -23.86 39.59
CA GLN A 218 -13.14 -24.62 40.13
C GLN A 218 -13.46 -25.85 39.26
N GLN A 219 -13.42 -25.70 37.94
CA GLN A 219 -13.61 -26.81 37.01
C GLN A 219 -12.49 -27.85 37.15
N GLN A 220 -11.22 -27.44 37.12
CA GLN A 220 -10.08 -28.34 37.26
C GLN A 220 -10.06 -29.07 38.61
N MET A 221 -10.46 -28.39 39.68
CA MET A 221 -10.59 -29.01 41.01
C MET A 221 -11.70 -30.07 41.06
N GLN A 222 -12.76 -29.95 40.24
CA GLN A 222 -13.80 -30.97 40.12
C GLN A 222 -13.31 -32.20 39.37
N HIS A 223 -12.48 -32.01 38.33
CA HIS A 223 -11.86 -33.10 37.56
C HIS A 223 -10.59 -33.66 38.21
N LEU A 224 -10.19 -33.16 39.38
CA LEU A 224 -8.95 -33.57 40.05
C LEU A 224 -8.86 -35.08 40.26
N VAL A 225 -9.98 -35.72 40.63
CA VAL A 225 -10.06 -37.16 40.88
C VAL A 225 -9.82 -37.99 39.61
N GLU A 226 -10.24 -37.47 38.46
CA GLU A 226 -10.08 -38.11 37.14
C GLU A 226 -8.61 -38.08 36.71
N ASN A 227 -7.87 -37.03 37.08
CA ASN A 227 -6.47 -36.83 36.71
C ASN A 227 -5.45 -37.41 37.71
N LEU A 228 -5.90 -38.00 38.83
CA LEU A 228 -4.98 -38.54 39.86
C LEU A 228 -3.98 -39.56 39.29
N ASN A 229 -4.41 -40.40 38.34
CA ASN A 229 -3.53 -41.39 37.73
C ASN A 229 -2.37 -40.75 36.95
N ALA A 230 -2.62 -39.61 36.29
CA ALA A 230 -1.58 -38.85 35.62
C ALA A 230 -0.57 -38.28 36.63
N TYR A 231 -1.05 -37.74 37.75
CA TYR A 231 -0.18 -37.22 38.82
C TYR A 231 0.66 -38.31 39.51
N ILE A 232 0.15 -39.55 39.59
CA ILE A 232 0.93 -40.71 40.05
C ILE A 232 2.03 -41.05 39.04
N ALA A 233 1.69 -41.15 37.75
CA ALA A 233 2.65 -41.48 36.71
C ALA A 233 3.81 -40.46 36.62
N GLU A 234 3.53 -39.19 36.94
CA GLU A 234 4.54 -38.13 37.03
C GLU A 234 5.34 -38.13 38.34
N GLY A 235 4.98 -38.96 39.32
CA GLY A 235 5.63 -39.02 40.63
C GLY A 235 5.37 -37.82 41.53
N ARG A 236 4.33 -37.02 41.26
CA ARG A 236 3.98 -35.84 42.07
C ARG A 236 3.20 -36.21 43.33
N ILE A 237 2.42 -37.27 43.23
CA ILE A 237 1.78 -37.93 44.37
C ILE A 237 2.05 -39.43 44.30
N SER A 238 2.14 -40.07 45.46
CA SER A 238 2.19 -41.51 45.59
C SER A 238 0.83 -42.15 45.32
N ALA A 239 0.83 -43.45 44.99
CA ALA A 239 -0.39 -44.23 44.83
C ALA A 239 -1.25 -44.22 46.12
N GLU A 240 -0.61 -44.24 47.29
CA GLU A 240 -1.29 -44.17 48.59
C GLU A 240 -1.96 -42.81 48.82
N GLU A 241 -1.28 -41.70 48.51
CA GLU A 241 -1.86 -40.35 48.58
C GLU A 241 -3.07 -40.22 47.64
N ALA A 242 -2.98 -40.77 46.42
CA ALA A 242 -4.07 -40.75 45.45
C ALA A 242 -5.29 -41.57 45.90
N ASP A 243 -5.08 -42.76 46.47
CA ASP A 243 -6.17 -43.56 47.04
C ASP A 243 -6.81 -42.89 48.26
N GLY A 244 -6.01 -42.21 49.08
CA GLY A 244 -6.51 -41.33 50.14
C GLY A 244 -7.42 -40.23 49.61
N LEU A 245 -7.01 -39.54 48.53
CA LEU A 245 -7.82 -38.51 47.87
C LEU A 245 -9.13 -39.04 47.29
N ARG A 246 -9.12 -40.23 46.66
CA ARG A 246 -10.34 -40.88 46.16
C ARG A 246 -11.33 -41.16 47.29
N LYS A 247 -10.85 -41.70 48.42
CA LYS A 247 -11.67 -41.98 49.61
C LYS A 247 -12.20 -40.68 50.23
N LEU A 248 -11.38 -39.64 50.34
CA LEU A 248 -11.82 -38.32 50.81
C LEU A 248 -12.94 -37.75 49.92
N HIS A 249 -12.81 -37.85 48.59
CA HIS A 249 -13.83 -37.38 47.67
C HIS A 249 -15.16 -38.14 47.81
N GLN A 250 -15.11 -39.46 48.08
CA GLN A 250 -16.32 -40.25 48.38
C GLN A 250 -17.01 -39.77 49.67
N VAL A 251 -16.24 -39.47 50.72
CA VAL A 251 -16.77 -38.91 51.97
C VAL A 251 -17.40 -37.54 51.74
N ASP A 252 -16.75 -36.66 50.99
CA ASP A 252 -17.30 -35.33 50.67
C ASP A 252 -18.58 -35.43 49.84
N ARG A 253 -18.66 -36.40 48.91
CA ARG A 253 -19.89 -36.68 48.15
C ARG A 253 -21.01 -37.16 49.08
N ALA A 254 -20.72 -38.03 50.04
CA ALA A 254 -21.70 -38.55 51.01
C ALA A 254 -22.20 -37.46 51.97
N VAL A 255 -21.33 -36.52 52.37
CA VAL A 255 -21.72 -35.35 53.17
C VAL A 255 -22.60 -34.40 52.36
N ARG A 256 -22.23 -34.09 51.11
CA ARG A 256 -23.04 -33.21 50.23
C ARG A 256 -24.40 -33.81 49.91
N SER A 257 -24.49 -35.13 49.74
CA SER A 257 -25.78 -35.81 49.50
C SER A 257 -26.62 -36.01 50.76
N GLY A 258 -26.19 -35.48 51.92
CA GLY A 258 -26.88 -35.62 53.20
C GLY A 258 -26.86 -37.03 53.80
N LYS A 259 -26.09 -37.97 53.22
CA LYS A 259 -26.01 -39.37 53.71
C LYS A 259 -25.19 -39.49 54.99
N VAL A 260 -24.32 -38.52 55.27
CA VAL A 260 -23.44 -38.46 56.44
C VAL A 260 -23.49 -37.04 57.00
N THR A 261 -23.56 -36.90 58.33
CA THR A 261 -23.54 -35.56 58.97
C THR A 261 -22.16 -34.92 58.84
N ARG A 262 -22.09 -33.58 58.93
CA ARG A 262 -20.82 -32.84 58.81
C ARG A 262 -19.78 -33.27 59.84
N GLU A 263 -20.20 -33.59 61.07
CA GLU A 263 -19.33 -34.07 62.14
C GLU A 263 -18.81 -35.48 61.88
N GLN A 264 -19.68 -36.40 61.44
CA GLN A 264 -19.28 -37.77 61.08
C GLN A 264 -18.32 -37.76 59.88
N GLY A 265 -18.61 -36.95 58.87
CA GLY A 265 -17.71 -36.76 57.73
C GLY A 265 -16.34 -36.22 58.14
N SER A 266 -16.28 -35.30 59.10
CA SER A 266 -15.01 -34.78 59.63
C SER A 266 -14.18 -35.87 60.33
N LYS A 267 -14.83 -36.71 61.15
CA LYS A 267 -14.15 -37.84 61.82
C LYS A 267 -13.58 -38.83 60.81
N VAL A 268 -14.37 -39.23 59.81
CA VAL A 268 -13.94 -40.18 58.77
C VAL A 268 -12.81 -39.59 57.91
N ARG A 269 -12.84 -38.29 57.60
CA ARG A 269 -11.73 -37.64 56.87
C ARG A 269 -10.40 -37.76 57.61
N ASN A 270 -10.40 -37.52 58.93
CA ASN A 270 -9.19 -37.62 59.75
C ASN A 270 -8.67 -39.06 59.91
N THR A 271 -9.52 -40.07 59.73
CA THR A 271 -9.10 -41.48 59.72
C THR A 271 -8.45 -41.88 58.39
N ILE A 272 -8.84 -41.25 57.27
CA ILE A 272 -8.31 -41.54 55.94
C ILE A 272 -6.93 -40.90 55.75
N LEU A 273 -6.83 -39.61 56.04
CA LEU A 273 -5.59 -38.84 55.95
C LEU A 273 -5.53 -37.90 57.15
N SER A 274 -4.36 -37.79 57.78
CA SER A 274 -4.15 -36.80 58.84
C SER A 274 -4.32 -35.38 58.28
N GLY A 275 -4.69 -34.42 59.12
CA GLY A 275 -4.88 -33.03 58.69
C GLY A 275 -3.64 -32.43 58.03
N GLU A 276 -2.45 -32.78 58.53
CA GLU A 276 -1.17 -32.31 57.98
C GLU A 276 -0.86 -32.95 56.62
N ALA A 277 -1.01 -34.28 56.50
CA ALA A 277 -0.84 -34.97 55.22
C ALA A 277 -1.83 -34.45 54.16
N ARG A 278 -3.09 -34.25 54.56
CA ARG A 278 -4.10 -33.65 53.67
C ARG A 278 -3.69 -32.26 53.20
N THR A 279 -3.19 -31.41 54.09
CA THR A 279 -2.77 -30.05 53.73
C THR A 279 -1.59 -30.07 52.75
N GLN A 280 -0.62 -30.97 52.94
CA GLN A 280 0.51 -31.13 52.03
C GLN A 280 0.06 -31.62 50.64
N ILE A 281 -0.81 -32.63 50.60
CA ILE A 281 -1.35 -33.16 49.34
C ILE A 281 -2.19 -32.09 48.63
N GLU A 282 -3.08 -31.39 49.34
CA GLU A 282 -3.88 -30.29 48.78
C GLU A 282 -3.01 -29.16 48.22
N LYS A 283 -1.87 -28.87 48.86
CA LYS A 283 -0.90 -27.89 48.33
C LYS A 283 -0.29 -28.35 47.01
N LYS A 284 0.22 -29.59 46.93
CA LYS A 284 0.76 -30.18 45.69
C LYS A 284 -0.28 -30.17 44.57
N MET A 285 -1.50 -30.61 44.88
CA MET A 285 -2.62 -30.62 43.92
C MET A 285 -3.02 -29.24 43.44
N ARG A 286 -3.00 -28.24 44.34
CA ARG A 286 -3.28 -26.85 43.98
C ARG A 286 -2.23 -26.29 43.03
N GLU A 287 -0.96 -26.58 43.25
CA GLU A 287 0.14 -26.18 42.36
C GLU A 287 -0.02 -26.79 40.95
N GLU A 288 -0.45 -28.06 40.85
CA GLU A 288 -0.75 -28.70 39.56
C GLU A 288 -1.94 -28.07 38.84
N VAL A 289 -3.04 -27.87 39.56
CA VAL A 289 -4.21 -27.21 39.01
C VAL A 289 -3.88 -25.79 38.57
N ASP A 290 -3.15 -25.04 39.38
CA ASP A 290 -2.74 -23.68 39.06
C ASP A 290 -1.85 -23.66 37.81
N TYR A 291 -0.92 -24.63 37.66
CA TYR A 291 -0.15 -24.76 36.42
C TYR A 291 -1.05 -24.90 35.18
N VAL A 292 -2.01 -25.83 35.21
CA VAL A 292 -2.92 -26.06 34.06
C VAL A 292 -3.75 -24.82 33.78
N VAL A 293 -4.32 -24.21 34.82
CA VAL A 293 -5.16 -23.02 34.70
C VAL A 293 -4.37 -21.84 34.11
N VAL A 294 -3.18 -21.56 34.63
CA VAL A 294 -2.37 -20.43 34.19
C VAL A 294 -1.95 -20.58 32.73
N TYR A 295 -1.47 -21.75 32.32
CA TYR A 295 -1.08 -21.98 30.92
C TYR A 295 -2.29 -22.03 29.98
N ALA A 296 -3.45 -22.53 30.43
CA ALA A 296 -4.68 -22.44 29.64
C ALA A 296 -5.12 -20.98 29.40
N GLN A 297 -4.99 -20.11 30.42
CA GLN A 297 -5.25 -18.68 30.26
C GLN A 297 -4.25 -18.00 29.32
N VAL A 298 -2.96 -18.36 29.40
CA VAL A 298 -1.95 -17.88 28.46
C VAL A 298 -2.29 -18.30 27.04
N PHE A 299 -2.72 -19.55 26.84
CA PHE A 299 -3.16 -20.02 25.53
C PHE A 299 -4.34 -19.18 25.00
N GLU A 300 -5.43 -19.05 25.75
CA GLU A 300 -6.57 -18.21 25.37
C GLU A 300 -6.17 -16.77 25.07
N ALA A 301 -5.26 -16.20 25.86
CA ALA A 301 -4.74 -14.86 25.61
C ALA A 301 -3.96 -14.81 24.29
N LEU A 302 -3.07 -15.76 24.01
CA LEU A 302 -2.35 -15.84 22.74
C LEU A 302 -3.29 -16.01 21.53
N GLN A 303 -4.44 -16.69 21.68
CA GLN A 303 -5.45 -16.79 20.61
C GLN A 303 -6.05 -15.42 20.23
N ARG A 304 -6.04 -14.44 21.13
CA ARG A 304 -6.57 -13.08 20.90
C ARG A 304 -5.66 -12.22 20.04
N ILE A 305 -4.40 -12.62 19.80
CA ILE A 305 -3.53 -11.95 18.83
C ILE A 305 -4.19 -12.06 17.46
N ASP A 306 -4.36 -10.92 16.80
CA ASP A 306 -5.04 -10.80 15.50
C ASP A 306 -4.45 -11.77 14.47
N PRO A 307 -5.27 -12.61 13.80
CA PRO A 307 -4.82 -13.57 12.79
C PRO A 307 -4.01 -12.94 11.65
N LYS A 308 -4.17 -11.63 11.38
CA LYS A 308 -3.32 -10.93 10.40
C LYS A 308 -1.84 -11.02 10.73
N ASN A 309 -1.45 -11.31 11.97
CA ASN A 309 -0.06 -11.40 12.40
C ASN A 309 0.54 -12.81 12.22
N ASP A 310 -0.23 -13.78 11.71
CA ASP A 310 0.21 -15.18 11.65
C ASP A 310 1.46 -15.40 10.80
N THR A 311 1.58 -14.70 9.67
CA THR A 311 2.76 -14.80 8.81
C THR A 311 4.00 -14.28 9.53
N ALA A 312 3.90 -13.15 10.23
CA ALA A 312 4.95 -12.63 11.10
C ALA A 312 5.31 -13.58 12.26
N LEU A 313 4.32 -14.19 12.91
CA LEU A 313 4.56 -15.17 13.97
C LEU A 313 5.32 -16.39 13.42
N ARG A 314 4.90 -16.95 12.28
CA ARG A 314 5.60 -18.05 11.61
C ARG A 314 7.00 -17.66 11.18
N PHE A 315 7.19 -16.45 10.65
CA PHE A 315 8.52 -15.93 10.33
C PHE A 315 9.43 -15.92 11.57
N MET A 316 8.93 -15.40 12.71
CA MET A 316 9.71 -15.39 13.95
C MET A 316 10.04 -16.80 14.45
N ILE A 317 9.15 -17.79 14.25
CA ILE A 317 9.42 -19.19 14.60
C ILE A 317 10.51 -19.79 13.70
N ARG A 318 10.41 -19.58 12.37
CA ARG A 318 11.43 -20.05 11.41
C ARG A 318 12.82 -19.51 11.75
N HIS A 319 12.87 -18.25 12.16
CA HIS A 319 14.12 -17.55 12.48
C HIS A 319 14.35 -17.40 14.00
N LYS A 320 13.77 -18.28 14.83
CA LYS A 320 13.72 -18.15 16.30
C LYS A 320 15.06 -17.91 16.98
N LEU A 321 16.14 -18.50 16.48
CA LEU A 321 17.50 -18.30 17.01
C LEU A 321 18.01 -16.87 16.77
N ALA A 322 17.78 -16.34 15.57
CA ALA A 322 18.16 -14.97 15.23
C ALA A 322 17.31 -13.93 15.95
N VAL A 323 16.00 -14.19 16.08
CA VAL A 323 15.06 -13.31 16.79
C VAL A 323 15.41 -13.20 18.27
N ASN A 324 15.88 -14.28 18.90
CA ASN A 324 16.24 -14.36 20.31
C ASN A 324 17.74 -14.10 20.58
N ALA A 325 18.51 -13.64 19.59
CA ALA A 325 19.94 -13.38 19.74
C ALA A 325 20.24 -12.24 20.73
N GLU A 326 21.38 -12.32 21.40
CA GLU A 326 21.85 -11.31 22.33
C GLU A 326 22.52 -10.16 21.63
N ALA A 327 23.44 -10.51 20.73
CA ALA A 327 24.33 -9.58 20.08
C ALA A 327 24.17 -9.68 18.56
N LYS A 328 24.52 -8.58 17.86
CA LYS A 328 24.40 -8.51 16.39
C LYS A 328 25.31 -9.54 15.72
N GLU A 329 26.45 -9.84 16.34
CA GLU A 329 27.51 -10.72 15.85
C GLU A 329 27.15 -12.22 15.89
N GLU A 330 26.13 -12.60 16.66
CA GLU A 330 25.69 -14.00 16.78
C GLU A 330 24.92 -14.48 15.54
N VAL A 331 24.53 -13.57 14.65
CA VAL A 331 23.57 -13.82 13.58
C VAL A 331 24.08 -13.33 12.24
N VAL A 332 23.92 -14.17 11.22
CA VAL A 332 24.09 -13.76 9.82
C VAL A 332 22.77 -13.11 9.36
N TRP A 333 22.68 -11.79 9.48
CA TRP A 333 21.44 -11.04 9.24
C TRP A 333 20.99 -10.97 7.78
N LYS A 334 21.94 -10.99 6.83
CA LYS A 334 21.67 -10.69 5.42
C LYS A 334 20.52 -11.54 4.82
N PRO A 335 20.48 -12.87 4.95
CA PRO A 335 19.38 -13.68 4.39
C PRO A 335 18.02 -13.36 5.01
N ILE A 336 17.99 -13.08 6.31
CA ILE A 336 16.77 -12.78 7.06
C ILE A 336 16.21 -11.43 6.60
N ILE A 337 17.08 -10.43 6.48
CA ILE A 337 16.72 -9.08 6.01
C ILE A 337 16.25 -9.13 4.55
N THR A 338 16.97 -9.86 3.68
CA THR A 338 16.55 -10.02 2.28
C THR A 338 15.17 -10.67 2.18
N GLY A 339 14.90 -11.73 2.96
CA GLY A 339 13.57 -12.35 3.00
C GLY A 339 12.47 -11.39 3.45
N LEU A 340 12.73 -10.51 4.42
CA LEU A 340 11.76 -9.48 4.84
C LEU A 340 11.53 -8.38 3.80
N ILE A 341 12.54 -8.04 3.01
CA ILE A 341 12.41 -7.06 1.93
C ILE A 341 11.56 -7.65 0.78
N GLU A 342 11.70 -8.95 0.51
CA GLU A 342 10.91 -9.67 -0.49
C GLU A 342 9.46 -9.91 -0.03
N GLU A 343 9.26 -10.22 1.26
CA GLU A 343 7.95 -10.42 1.88
C GLU A 343 7.46 -9.16 2.63
N LEU A 344 7.12 -8.11 1.88
CA LEU A 344 6.68 -6.82 2.47
C LEU A 344 5.50 -6.93 3.43
N GLU A 345 4.57 -7.86 3.19
CA GLU A 345 3.43 -8.09 4.08
C GLU A 345 3.90 -8.57 5.47
N THR A 346 4.79 -9.57 5.50
CA THR A 346 5.41 -10.08 6.74
C THR A 346 6.13 -8.95 7.50
N LEU A 347 6.86 -8.09 6.78
CA LEU A 347 7.54 -6.93 7.38
C LEU A 347 6.54 -5.93 8.00
N HIS A 348 5.45 -5.60 7.31
CA HIS A 348 4.42 -4.70 7.87
C HIS A 348 3.75 -5.29 9.11
N GLN A 349 3.50 -6.60 9.13
CA GLN A 349 2.96 -7.29 10.31
C GLN A 349 3.95 -7.26 11.49
N LEU A 350 5.25 -7.51 11.24
CA LEU A 350 6.29 -7.37 12.26
C LEU A 350 6.40 -5.94 12.80
N ILE A 351 6.30 -4.93 11.92
CA ILE A 351 6.21 -3.53 12.32
C ILE A 351 5.00 -3.30 13.23
N GLY A 352 3.83 -3.83 12.87
CA GLY A 352 2.62 -3.74 13.69
C GLY A 352 2.79 -4.35 15.08
N ILE A 353 3.49 -5.48 15.21
CA ILE A 353 3.83 -6.09 16.50
C ILE A 353 4.85 -5.24 17.27
N MET A 354 5.92 -4.77 16.61
CA MET A 354 6.96 -3.91 17.20
C MET A 354 6.37 -2.62 17.78
N ASP A 355 5.44 -2.01 17.04
CA ASP A 355 4.72 -0.79 17.43
C ASP A 355 3.51 -1.08 18.32
N ARG A 356 3.26 -2.35 18.67
CA ARG A 356 2.18 -2.75 19.58
C ARG A 356 0.80 -2.29 19.09
N GLN A 357 0.55 -2.35 17.79
CA GLN A 357 -0.75 -1.98 17.22
C GLN A 357 -1.84 -3.00 17.57
N ASP A 358 -1.46 -4.23 17.87
CA ASP A 358 -2.34 -5.28 18.36
C ASP A 358 -2.60 -5.13 19.87
N ALA A 359 -3.86 -5.22 20.27
CA ALA A 359 -4.28 -5.01 21.65
C ALA A 359 -3.68 -6.03 22.62
N GLU A 360 -3.59 -7.30 22.24
CA GLU A 360 -3.00 -8.34 23.09
C GLU A 360 -1.49 -8.18 23.17
N VAL A 361 -0.83 -7.81 22.06
CA VAL A 361 0.61 -7.48 22.06
C VAL A 361 0.91 -6.31 23.01
N ARG A 362 0.02 -5.32 23.15
CA ARG A 362 0.14 -4.26 24.19
C ARG A 362 0.05 -4.82 25.60
N MET A 363 -0.86 -5.77 25.86
CA MET A 363 -0.96 -6.44 27.17
C MET A 363 0.32 -7.20 27.52
N MET A 364 0.92 -7.86 26.52
CA MET A 364 2.21 -8.54 26.66
C MET A 364 3.35 -7.55 26.96
N ALA A 365 3.40 -6.44 26.24
CA ALA A 365 4.39 -5.37 26.43
C ALA A 365 4.34 -4.79 27.84
N ALA A 366 3.12 -4.52 28.35
CA ALA A 366 2.87 -4.02 29.70
C ALA A 366 3.05 -5.08 30.80
N HIS A 367 3.34 -6.33 30.42
CA HIS A 367 3.52 -7.45 31.34
C HIS A 367 2.30 -7.65 32.25
N LEU A 368 1.11 -7.63 31.66
CA LEU A 368 -0.16 -7.83 32.36
C LEU A 368 -0.56 -9.32 32.42
N PRO A 369 -1.51 -9.71 33.29
CA PRO A 369 -2.04 -11.07 33.30
C PRO A 369 -2.62 -11.49 31.94
N PRO A 370 -2.38 -12.74 31.50
CA PRO A 370 -1.79 -13.85 32.28
C PRO A 370 -0.26 -13.95 32.17
N TYR A 371 0.39 -13.10 31.36
CA TYR A 371 1.82 -13.22 31.01
C TYR A 371 2.76 -13.02 32.20
N ASN A 372 2.38 -12.18 33.17
CA ASN A 372 3.14 -11.96 34.41
C ASN A 372 3.22 -13.17 35.34
N GLN A 373 2.38 -14.18 35.12
CA GLN A 373 2.36 -15.40 35.93
C GLN A 373 3.35 -16.45 35.40
N VAL A 374 3.68 -16.39 34.11
CA VAL A 374 4.52 -17.40 33.44
C VAL A 374 5.91 -16.89 33.06
N VAL A 375 6.06 -15.58 32.85
CA VAL A 375 7.34 -14.94 32.53
C VAL A 375 7.67 -13.96 33.64
N ARG A 376 8.95 -13.91 34.07
CA ARG A 376 9.38 -12.92 35.06
C ARG A 376 9.57 -11.55 34.41
N ARG A 377 9.26 -10.48 35.15
CA ARG A 377 9.56 -9.11 34.69
C ARG A 377 11.06 -8.99 34.38
N GLY A 378 11.39 -8.50 33.19
CA GLY A 378 12.78 -8.40 32.72
C GLY A 378 13.35 -9.67 32.06
N GLN A 379 12.67 -10.82 32.15
CA GLN A 379 13.03 -11.99 31.36
C GLN A 379 12.65 -11.72 29.89
N ALA A 380 13.66 -11.34 29.10
CA ALA A 380 13.50 -11.02 27.69
C ALA A 380 13.75 -12.22 26.78
N ARG A 381 14.43 -13.26 27.28
CA ARG A 381 14.90 -14.38 26.49
C ARG A 381 14.54 -15.72 27.10
N MET A 382 14.59 -16.72 26.22
CA MET A 382 14.45 -18.13 26.53
C MET A 382 15.70 -18.86 26.02
N ASP A 383 16.37 -19.61 26.88
CA ASP A 383 17.56 -20.39 26.49
C ASP A 383 17.23 -21.54 25.52
N LYS A 384 15.98 -22.02 25.54
CA LYS A 384 15.49 -23.10 24.68
C LYS A 384 14.15 -22.74 24.07
N LEU A 385 14.15 -22.47 22.76
CA LEU A 385 12.95 -22.23 21.96
C LEU A 385 12.55 -23.54 21.26
N LEU A 386 11.50 -24.19 21.76
CA LEU A 386 10.99 -25.47 21.22
C LEU A 386 9.68 -25.32 20.44
N VAL A 387 9.34 -24.09 20.06
CA VAL A 387 8.16 -23.80 19.25
C VAL A 387 8.40 -24.11 17.77
N GLU A 388 7.40 -24.71 17.15
CA GLU A 388 7.33 -25.02 15.72
C GLU A 388 6.10 -24.32 15.12
N GLU A 389 6.06 -24.16 13.80
CA GLU A 389 5.00 -23.40 13.12
C GLU A 389 3.60 -23.98 13.32
N GLU A 390 3.50 -25.30 13.48
CA GLU A 390 2.27 -26.03 13.81
C GLU A 390 1.58 -25.51 15.08
N PHE A 391 2.33 -24.83 15.96
CA PHE A 391 1.75 -24.20 17.14
C PHE A 391 0.84 -23.01 16.77
N ILE A 392 1.09 -22.33 15.65
CA ILE A 392 0.20 -21.28 15.15
C ILE A 392 -1.13 -21.88 14.69
N ASP A 393 -1.09 -23.04 14.02
CA ASP A 393 -2.30 -23.79 13.66
C ASP A 393 -3.08 -24.18 14.92
N LEU A 394 -2.39 -24.66 15.95
CA LEU A 394 -3.01 -24.94 17.25
C LEU A 394 -3.63 -23.69 17.89
N LEU A 395 -3.02 -22.51 17.78
CA LEU A 395 -3.62 -21.26 18.29
C LEU A 395 -4.91 -20.89 17.57
N ARG A 396 -5.05 -21.24 16.28
CA ARG A 396 -6.22 -20.87 15.48
C ARG A 396 -7.34 -21.90 15.57
N GLU A 397 -6.99 -23.18 15.60
CA GLU A 397 -7.96 -24.27 15.52
C GLU A 397 -8.20 -24.97 16.86
N GLY A 398 -7.23 -24.90 17.77
CA GLY A 398 -7.26 -25.62 19.04
C GLY A 398 -8.28 -25.06 20.03
N THR A 399 -8.98 -25.96 20.70
CA THR A 399 -9.92 -25.58 21.76
C THR A 399 -9.24 -25.53 23.13
N ILE A 400 -9.71 -24.65 24.03
CA ILE A 400 -9.19 -24.61 25.41
C ILE A 400 -9.32 -25.97 26.12
N LYS A 401 -10.35 -26.76 25.80
CA LYS A 401 -10.54 -28.09 26.38
C LYS A 401 -9.41 -29.04 26.00
N GLU A 402 -9.06 -29.10 24.72
CA GLU A 402 -7.92 -29.91 24.23
C GLU A 402 -6.60 -29.49 24.88
N VAL A 403 -6.37 -28.19 25.03
CA VAL A 403 -5.17 -27.67 25.68
C VAL A 403 -5.14 -28.03 27.17
N ILE A 404 -6.25 -27.91 27.87
CA ILE A 404 -6.39 -28.34 29.26
C ILE A 404 -6.11 -29.84 29.40
N GLU A 405 -6.65 -30.67 28.51
CA GLU A 405 -6.41 -32.12 28.52
C GLU A 405 -4.94 -32.45 28.29
N LYS A 406 -4.27 -31.78 27.35
CA LYS A 406 -2.82 -31.94 27.11
C LYS A 406 -1.97 -31.44 28.28
N LEU A 407 -2.36 -30.33 28.91
CA LEU A 407 -1.65 -29.76 30.07
C LEU A 407 -1.85 -30.57 31.36
N GLY A 408 -3.02 -31.20 31.52
CA GLY A 408 -3.36 -32.06 32.66
C GLY A 408 -3.11 -33.56 32.42
N GLY A 409 -2.70 -33.93 31.21
CA GLY A 409 -2.44 -35.31 30.79
C GLY A 409 -1.18 -35.89 31.41
N GLY A 410 -1.02 -37.21 31.31
CA GLY A 410 0.11 -37.94 31.89
C GLY A 410 1.41 -37.91 31.08
N ASP A 411 1.40 -37.39 29.85
CA ASP A 411 2.62 -37.24 29.05
C ASP A 411 3.37 -35.96 29.42
N ARG A 412 4.37 -36.12 30.29
CA ARG A 412 5.25 -35.03 30.73
C ARG A 412 5.94 -34.31 29.57
N LYS A 413 6.31 -35.01 28.48
CA LYS A 413 6.98 -34.39 27.34
C LYS A 413 6.03 -33.52 26.56
N GLU A 414 4.81 -34.00 26.31
CA GLU A 414 3.77 -33.23 25.60
C GLU A 414 3.39 -31.98 26.39
N ARG A 415 3.08 -32.13 27.69
CA ARG A 415 2.78 -31.01 28.59
C ARG A 415 3.88 -29.95 28.62
N ALA A 416 5.13 -30.38 28.80
CA ALA A 416 6.28 -29.47 28.85
C ALA A 416 6.51 -28.79 27.49
N ARG A 417 6.39 -29.52 26.38
CA ARG A 417 6.52 -28.96 25.03
C ARG A 417 5.48 -27.88 24.78
N LEU A 418 4.22 -28.14 25.12
CA LEU A 418 3.12 -27.19 24.95
C LEU A 418 3.33 -25.90 25.75
N ALA A 419 3.71 -26.02 27.04
CA ALA A 419 4.03 -24.87 27.87
C ALA A 419 5.24 -24.08 27.35
N VAL A 420 6.30 -24.78 26.92
CA VAL A 420 7.48 -24.14 26.33
C VAL A 420 7.15 -23.45 25.02
N SER A 421 6.24 -23.98 24.19
CA SER A 421 5.79 -23.29 22.96
C SER A 421 5.11 -21.97 23.28
N MET A 422 4.20 -21.93 24.26
CA MET A 422 3.55 -20.69 24.72
C MET A 422 4.57 -19.66 25.22
N LEU A 423 5.54 -20.10 26.04
CA LEU A 423 6.61 -19.24 26.53
C LEU A 423 7.51 -18.75 25.38
N SER A 424 7.78 -19.60 24.40
CA SER A 424 8.64 -19.28 23.25
C SER A 424 8.00 -18.20 22.38
N ILE A 425 6.70 -18.30 22.06
CA ILE A 425 5.98 -17.23 21.35
C ILE A 425 6.03 -15.92 22.13
N ASN A 426 5.78 -15.98 23.44
CA ASN A 426 5.87 -14.80 24.29
C ASN A 426 7.26 -14.16 24.29
N ALA A 427 8.33 -14.97 24.32
CA ALA A 427 9.71 -14.49 24.23
C ALA A 427 10.05 -13.91 22.85
N LEU A 428 9.58 -14.52 21.75
CA LEU A 428 9.81 -14.01 20.40
C LEU A 428 9.12 -12.66 20.18
N ILE A 429 7.85 -12.53 20.56
CA ILE A 429 7.11 -11.25 20.54
C ILE A 429 7.81 -10.24 21.45
N GLY A 430 8.19 -10.66 22.66
CA GLY A 430 8.94 -9.83 23.60
C GLY A 430 10.27 -9.33 23.04
N SER A 431 10.94 -10.12 22.21
CA SER A 431 12.19 -9.73 21.53
C SER A 431 11.96 -8.63 20.50
N LEU A 432 10.81 -8.61 19.84
CA LEU A 432 10.43 -7.57 18.89
C LEU A 432 9.95 -6.28 19.57
N ILE A 433 9.46 -6.36 20.81
CA ILE A 433 8.98 -5.20 21.60
C ILE A 433 10.13 -4.54 22.39
N LYS A 434 11.08 -5.33 22.89
CA LYS A 434 12.20 -4.86 23.74
C LYS A 434 13.40 -4.45 22.89
N ARG A 435 14.37 -3.75 23.49
CA ARG A 435 15.63 -3.37 22.84
C ARG A 435 16.47 -4.63 22.56
N THR A 436 16.33 -5.20 21.37
CA THR A 436 17.09 -6.35 20.88
C THR A 436 17.71 -6.07 19.52
N PRO A 437 18.74 -6.82 19.11
CA PRO A 437 19.30 -6.72 17.76
C PRO A 437 18.24 -6.92 16.67
N PHE A 438 17.32 -7.88 16.84
CA PHE A 438 16.26 -8.13 15.86
C PHE A 438 15.31 -6.94 15.70
N ARG A 439 14.84 -6.36 16.82
CA ARG A 439 13.99 -5.15 16.77
C ARG A 439 14.69 -4.00 16.04
N LYS A 440 15.99 -3.81 16.29
CA LYS A 440 16.80 -2.81 15.58
C LYS A 440 16.78 -3.04 14.07
N GLN A 441 16.92 -4.28 13.59
CA GLN A 441 16.83 -4.58 12.15
C GLN A 441 15.44 -4.26 11.57
N VAL A 442 14.36 -4.66 12.25
CA VAL A 442 12.99 -4.34 11.81
C VAL A 442 12.75 -2.83 11.79
N ARG A 443 13.29 -2.10 12.77
CA ARG A 443 13.22 -0.63 12.82
C ARG A 443 13.96 0.03 11.66
N VAL A 444 15.17 -0.42 11.34
CA VAL A 444 15.92 0.08 10.18
C VAL A 444 15.14 -0.18 8.89
N LEU A 445 14.52 -1.35 8.74
CA LEU A 445 13.65 -1.65 7.60
C LEU A 445 12.42 -0.73 7.55
N LYS A 446 11.78 -0.43 8.68
CA LYS A 446 10.70 0.56 8.76
C LYS A 446 11.17 1.95 8.32
N ILE A 447 12.35 2.38 8.75
CA ILE A 447 12.96 3.65 8.32
C ILE A 447 13.18 3.68 6.82
N ASN A 448 13.70 2.60 6.23
CA ASN A 448 13.86 2.48 4.78
C ASN A 448 12.52 2.60 4.05
N LEU A 449 11.46 1.96 4.56
CA LEU A 449 10.11 2.10 3.99
C LEU A 449 9.59 3.55 4.05
N ILE A 450 9.84 4.27 5.14
CA ILE A 450 9.46 5.69 5.27
C ILE A 450 10.20 6.54 4.23
N ILE A 451 11.51 6.31 4.06
CA ILE A 451 12.34 7.04 3.09
C ILE A 451 11.89 6.71 1.67
N GLU A 452 11.69 5.44 1.33
CA GLU A 452 11.13 5.01 0.04
C GLU A 452 9.80 5.70 -0.25
N GLU A 453 8.93 5.84 0.76
CA GLU A 453 7.63 6.49 0.60
C GLU A 453 7.76 8.02 0.37
N PHE A 454 8.77 8.70 0.94
CA PHE A 454 9.06 10.10 0.58
C PHE A 454 9.43 10.24 -0.91
N PHE A 455 10.24 9.32 -1.43
CA PHE A 455 10.61 9.31 -2.85
C PHE A 455 9.44 8.91 -3.74
N ARG A 456 8.57 7.99 -3.31
CA ARG A 456 7.38 7.60 -4.08
C ARG A 456 6.32 8.70 -4.13
N SER A 457 6.09 9.39 -3.02
CA SER A 457 5.08 10.45 -2.87
C SER A 457 5.48 11.81 -3.45
N THR A 458 6.77 12.01 -3.77
CA THR A 458 7.27 13.28 -4.32
C THR A 458 7.82 13.07 -5.74
N GLU A 459 7.42 13.91 -6.69
CA GLU A 459 7.96 13.86 -8.07
C GLU A 459 9.41 14.39 -8.13
N ASN A 460 9.69 15.45 -7.35
CA ASN A 460 11.02 16.03 -7.23
C ASN A 460 11.93 15.22 -6.29
N VAL A 461 13.03 14.69 -6.85
CA VAL A 461 14.02 13.88 -6.13
C VAL A 461 14.78 14.69 -5.08
N GLU A 462 15.12 15.94 -5.36
CA GLU A 462 15.84 16.80 -4.41
C GLU A 462 14.98 17.11 -3.18
N GLU A 463 13.69 17.39 -3.41
CA GLU A 463 12.72 17.62 -2.34
C GLU A 463 12.50 16.35 -1.49
N ALA A 464 12.41 15.17 -2.13
CA ALA A 464 12.32 13.90 -1.41
C ALA A 464 13.56 13.63 -0.56
N ARG A 465 14.75 13.95 -1.09
CA ARG A 465 16.03 13.83 -0.38
C ARG A 465 16.08 14.75 0.82
N GLU A 466 15.66 16.01 0.69
CA GLU A 466 15.59 16.97 1.80
C GLU A 466 14.63 16.49 2.90
N LYS A 467 13.44 15.97 2.52
CA LYS A 467 12.49 15.37 3.47
C LYS A 467 13.07 14.17 4.21
N ALA A 468 13.80 13.30 3.52
CA ALA A 468 14.44 12.13 4.12
C ALA A 468 15.55 12.55 5.11
N GLN A 469 16.40 13.52 4.74
CA GLN A 469 17.43 14.06 5.62
C GLN A 469 16.83 14.74 6.86
N ASP A 470 15.78 15.55 6.68
CA ASP A 470 15.11 16.21 7.81
C ASP A 470 14.43 15.20 8.74
N PHE A 471 13.81 14.15 8.20
CA PHE A 471 13.24 13.06 8.99
C PHE A 471 14.29 12.38 9.86
N LEU A 472 15.42 11.96 9.28
CA LEU A 472 16.50 11.28 10.01
C LEU A 472 17.10 12.18 11.10
N ARG A 473 17.31 13.48 10.80
CA ARG A 473 17.92 14.43 11.74
C ARG A 473 17.00 14.85 12.87
N THR A 474 15.72 15.10 12.61
CA THR A 474 14.83 15.82 13.57
C THR A 474 13.65 15.00 14.07
N ARG A 475 13.15 14.04 13.28
CA ARG A 475 11.93 13.28 13.59
C ARG A 475 12.22 11.88 14.10
N LEU A 476 13.36 11.29 13.74
CA LEU A 476 13.73 9.94 14.13
C LEU A 476 13.71 9.73 15.66
N GLN A 477 14.36 10.62 16.42
CA GLN A 477 14.38 10.56 17.89
C GLN A 477 13.01 10.77 18.52
N LYS A 478 12.13 11.56 17.88
CA LYS A 478 10.75 11.76 18.35
C LYS A 478 9.90 10.53 18.09
N LEU A 479 10.10 9.86 16.95
CA LEU A 479 9.37 8.66 16.57
C LEU A 479 9.76 7.45 17.44
N TYR A 480 11.04 7.37 17.81
CA TYR A 480 11.56 6.33 18.69
C TYR A 480 12.28 6.94 19.90
N PRO A 481 11.54 7.34 20.95
CA PRO A 481 12.14 7.86 22.17
C PRO A 481 13.10 6.87 22.86
N ASP A 482 13.01 5.59 22.52
CA ASP A 482 13.80 4.53 23.09
C ASP A 482 14.99 4.08 22.21
N ILE A 483 15.28 4.81 21.13
CA ILE A 483 16.50 4.64 20.34
C ILE A 483 17.72 4.96 21.21
N THR A 484 18.78 4.14 21.13
CA THR A 484 20.03 4.44 21.83
C THR A 484 20.86 5.44 21.04
N ASP A 485 21.74 6.19 21.71
CA ASP A 485 22.64 7.13 21.04
C ASP A 485 23.50 6.43 19.99
N ASP A 486 24.00 5.23 20.31
CA ASP A 486 24.77 4.39 19.37
C ASP A 486 23.95 3.97 18.14
N GLU A 487 22.66 3.65 18.32
CA GLU A 487 21.77 3.27 17.22
C GLU A 487 21.43 4.47 16.34
N ALA A 488 21.16 5.62 16.96
CA ALA A 488 20.93 6.86 16.23
C ALA A 488 22.19 7.31 15.47
N ALA A 489 23.37 7.15 16.07
CA ALA A 489 24.65 7.44 15.42
C ALA A 489 24.91 6.51 14.23
N GLU A 490 24.68 5.20 14.36
CA GLU A 490 24.83 4.24 13.25
C GLU A 490 23.88 4.59 12.09
N ILE A 491 22.61 4.94 12.38
CA ILE A 491 21.65 5.36 11.35
C ILE A 491 22.08 6.69 10.70
N GLN A 492 22.62 7.61 11.49
CA GLN A 492 23.07 8.91 10.99
C GLN A 492 24.35 8.78 10.13
N GLU A 493 25.29 7.94 10.53
CA GLU A 493 26.53 7.65 9.78
C GLU A 493 26.22 7.03 8.42
N HIS A 494 25.25 6.11 8.37
CA HIS A 494 24.84 5.44 7.13
C HIS A 494 23.67 6.15 6.44
N SER A 495 23.29 7.36 6.87
CA SER A 495 22.09 8.04 6.38
C SER A 495 22.15 8.33 4.87
N ASP A 496 23.30 8.80 4.38
CA ASP A 496 23.49 9.08 2.96
C ASP A 496 23.43 7.79 2.11
N GLU A 497 23.97 6.68 2.61
CA GLU A 497 23.91 5.38 1.95
C GLU A 497 22.48 4.86 1.87
N ILE A 498 21.73 4.96 2.97
CA ILE A 498 20.31 4.56 3.04
C ILE A 498 19.48 5.37 2.05
N ILE A 499 19.65 6.70 2.05
CA ILE A 499 18.92 7.59 1.15
C ILE A 499 19.25 7.29 -0.31
N ALA A 500 20.54 7.15 -0.64
CA ALA A 500 20.98 6.85 -2.00
C ALA A 500 20.46 5.48 -2.49
N ALA A 501 20.46 4.46 -1.63
CA ALA A 501 19.92 3.14 -1.98
C ALA A 501 18.40 3.19 -2.23
N CYS A 502 17.64 3.91 -1.38
CA CYS A 502 16.19 4.09 -1.56
C CYS A 502 15.87 4.88 -2.84
N GLU A 503 16.63 5.95 -3.10
CA GLU A 503 16.50 6.76 -4.32
C GLU A 503 16.73 5.92 -5.57
N GLN A 504 17.85 5.18 -5.65
CA GLN A 504 18.15 4.31 -6.78
C GLN A 504 17.06 3.27 -7.01
N LYS A 505 16.56 2.65 -5.93
CA LYS A 505 15.49 1.66 -6.01
C LYS A 505 14.19 2.25 -6.57
N VAL A 506 13.73 3.39 -6.05
CA VAL A 506 12.48 4.02 -6.50
C VAL A 506 12.60 4.55 -7.94
N LEU A 507 13.76 5.10 -8.32
CA LEU A 507 14.01 5.53 -9.69
C LEU A 507 14.02 4.35 -10.67
N ALA A 508 14.63 3.22 -10.28
CA ALA A 508 14.61 1.99 -11.08
C ALA A 508 13.19 1.43 -11.23
N GLU A 509 12.39 1.45 -10.17
CA GLU A 509 10.96 1.06 -10.21
C GLU A 509 10.16 1.97 -11.16
N ARG A 510 10.33 3.30 -11.08
CA ARG A 510 9.68 4.27 -11.98
C ARG A 510 10.09 4.05 -13.44
N ALA A 511 11.37 3.81 -13.71
CA ALA A 511 11.86 3.53 -15.05
C ALA A 511 11.27 2.22 -15.61
N LYS A 512 11.18 1.18 -14.76
CA LYS A 512 10.54 -0.10 -15.13
C LYS A 512 9.05 0.08 -15.41
N GLN A 513 8.31 0.81 -14.56
CA GLN A 513 6.90 1.12 -14.78
C GLN A 513 6.66 1.95 -16.05
N ALA A 514 7.53 2.92 -16.34
CA ALA A 514 7.45 3.70 -17.57
C ALA A 514 7.72 2.85 -18.82
N LYS A 515 8.60 1.84 -18.72
CA LYS A 515 8.85 0.87 -19.79
C LYS A 515 7.66 -0.06 -19.99
N GLU A 516 7.11 -0.61 -18.92
CA GLU A 516 5.94 -1.50 -18.95
C GLU A 516 4.69 -0.75 -19.46
N ALA A 517 4.48 0.51 -19.07
CA ALA A 517 3.39 1.34 -19.59
C ALA A 517 3.50 1.57 -21.11
N ARG A 518 4.72 1.75 -21.63
CA ARG A 518 4.97 1.86 -23.08
C ARG A 518 4.72 0.54 -23.84
N GLU A 519 4.94 -0.60 -23.19
CA GLU A 519 4.72 -1.92 -23.79
C GLU A 519 3.22 -2.33 -23.74
N VAL A 520 2.48 -1.92 -22.72
CA VAL A 520 1.04 -2.24 -22.54
C VAL A 520 0.12 -1.32 -23.34
N GLU A 521 0.53 -0.08 -23.61
CA GLU A 521 -0.29 0.89 -24.36
C GLU A 521 -0.52 0.53 -25.83
N GLY A 522 0.12 -0.52 -26.39
CA GLY A 522 -0.23 -1.05 -27.72
C GLY A 522 -0.39 0.01 -28.81
N GLY A 523 0.30 1.14 -28.65
CA GLY A 523 0.29 2.24 -29.58
C GLY A 523 1.30 1.88 -30.64
N GLU A 524 0.85 1.83 -31.89
CA GLU A 524 1.73 2.05 -33.03
C GLU A 524 2.79 3.05 -32.61
N GLU A 525 4.06 2.65 -32.71
CA GLU A 525 5.14 3.61 -32.77
C GLU A 525 4.68 4.65 -33.79
N VAL A 526 4.23 5.81 -33.33
CA VAL A 526 4.31 7.00 -34.13
C VAL A 526 5.80 7.14 -34.32
N GLU A 527 6.28 6.57 -35.41
CA GLU A 527 7.59 6.77 -35.96
C GLU A 527 7.77 8.29 -35.98
N SER A 528 8.39 8.82 -34.93
CA SER A 528 9.22 9.98 -35.13
C SER A 528 10.20 9.52 -36.20
N GLU A 529 10.18 10.14 -37.37
CA GLU A 529 11.07 9.91 -38.52
C GLU A 529 12.57 10.18 -38.18
N GLY A 530 13.03 9.71 -37.03
CA GLY A 530 14.40 9.75 -36.52
C GLY A 530 14.74 8.36 -35.99
N GLY A 531 15.04 7.45 -36.91
CA GLY A 531 15.43 6.07 -36.62
C GLY A 531 16.88 5.95 -36.11
N ASP A 532 17.11 4.86 -35.37
CA ASP A 532 18.40 4.23 -35.06
C ASP A 532 19.58 5.16 -34.74
N GLU A 533 19.69 5.56 -33.47
CA GLU A 533 20.79 6.40 -32.95
C GLU A 533 22.16 5.68 -32.84
N GLN A 534 22.27 4.40 -33.20
CA GLN A 534 23.51 3.61 -33.05
C GLN A 534 23.98 3.00 -34.38
N LEU A 535 25.29 3.11 -34.64
CA LEU A 535 25.97 2.48 -35.79
C LEU A 535 26.49 1.09 -35.37
N SER A 536 26.29 0.06 -36.20
CA SER A 536 26.95 -1.24 -36.00
C SER A 536 28.38 -1.25 -36.54
N GLU A 537 29.20 -2.23 -36.13
CA GLU A 537 30.59 -2.36 -36.59
C GLU A 537 30.68 -2.52 -38.12
N ASP A 538 29.77 -3.29 -38.72
CA ASP A 538 29.66 -3.45 -40.19
C ASP A 538 29.28 -2.15 -40.91
N GLU A 539 28.50 -1.27 -40.26
CA GLU A 539 28.12 0.04 -40.82
C GLU A 539 29.31 1.00 -40.82
N ILE A 540 30.15 0.94 -39.78
CA ILE A 540 31.38 1.73 -39.71
C ILE A 540 32.36 1.29 -40.81
N GLU A 541 32.50 -0.03 -41.05
CA GLU A 541 33.34 -0.56 -42.15
C GLU A 541 32.85 -0.12 -43.54
N LYS A 542 31.53 0.02 -43.73
CA LYS A 542 30.92 0.55 -44.97
C LYS A 542 31.02 2.08 -45.11
N GLY A 543 31.67 2.76 -44.15
CA GLY A 543 31.87 4.21 -44.17
C GLY A 543 30.63 5.03 -43.76
N VAL A 544 29.67 4.39 -43.08
CA VAL A 544 28.44 5.06 -42.61
C VAL A 544 28.77 5.99 -41.45
N GLN A 545 28.20 7.20 -41.48
CA GLN A 545 28.36 8.20 -40.44
C GLN A 545 27.00 8.70 -39.95
N MET A 546 26.93 9.09 -38.67
CA MET A 546 25.79 9.83 -38.15
C MET A 546 25.96 11.32 -38.46
N GLY A 547 25.10 11.85 -39.33
CA GLY A 547 25.07 13.26 -39.71
C GLY A 547 23.86 13.98 -39.14
N ARG A 548 24.01 15.23 -38.70
CA ARG A 548 22.86 16.13 -38.49
C ARG A 548 22.48 16.74 -39.83
N VAL A 549 21.29 16.39 -40.32
CA VAL A 549 20.81 16.76 -41.65
C VAL A 549 19.76 17.87 -41.53
N GLY A 550 19.96 18.99 -42.23
CA GLY A 550 18.99 20.07 -42.30
C GLY A 550 17.77 19.69 -43.13
N MET A 551 16.60 19.61 -42.49
CA MET A 551 15.33 19.24 -43.13
C MET A 551 14.24 20.27 -42.83
N ARG A 552 13.42 20.59 -43.84
CA ARG A 552 12.27 21.48 -43.66
C ARG A 552 11.05 20.66 -43.18
N ILE A 553 10.71 20.77 -41.90
CA ILE A 553 9.62 20.03 -41.24
C ILE A 553 8.67 21.05 -40.61
N GLY A 554 7.37 20.98 -40.93
CA GLY A 554 6.35 21.85 -40.32
C GLY A 554 6.59 23.36 -40.51
N GLY A 555 7.08 23.77 -41.69
CA GLY A 555 7.32 25.18 -42.02
C GLY A 555 8.62 25.80 -41.49
N GLY A 556 9.43 25.05 -40.70
CA GLY A 556 10.74 25.48 -40.22
C GLY A 556 11.88 24.55 -40.66
N MET A 557 13.12 25.02 -40.62
CA MET A 557 14.31 24.15 -40.73
C MET A 557 14.59 23.50 -39.37
N LYS A 558 14.69 22.17 -39.35
CA LYS A 558 15.13 21.38 -38.19
C LYS A 558 16.34 20.54 -38.58
N LEU A 559 17.27 20.38 -37.64
CA LEU A 559 18.40 19.46 -37.77
C LEU A 559 17.97 18.11 -37.22
N VAL A 560 17.99 17.08 -38.05
CA VAL A 560 17.57 15.72 -37.69
C VAL A 560 18.78 14.78 -37.81
N PRO A 561 19.09 13.95 -36.81
CA PRO A 561 20.14 12.94 -36.94
C PRO A 561 19.74 11.87 -37.97
N TYR A 562 20.64 11.53 -38.89
CA TYR A 562 20.44 10.53 -39.94
C TYR A 562 21.74 9.79 -40.26
N LYS A 563 21.63 8.52 -40.66
CA LYS A 563 22.74 7.74 -41.22
C LYS A 563 23.02 8.21 -42.66
N VAL A 564 24.27 8.58 -42.94
CA VAL A 564 24.75 8.96 -44.26
C VAL A 564 25.89 8.03 -44.67
N MET A 565 25.93 7.63 -45.94
CA MET A 565 27.01 6.80 -46.47
C MET A 565 27.37 7.21 -47.90
N PRO A 566 28.58 6.87 -48.39
CA PRO A 566 28.92 7.00 -49.80
C PRO A 566 27.95 6.17 -50.65
N ASP A 567 27.51 6.70 -51.79
CA ASP A 567 26.64 5.96 -52.70
C ASP A 567 27.39 4.76 -53.29
N PRO A 568 26.84 3.53 -53.25
CA PRO A 568 27.49 2.35 -53.81
C PRO A 568 27.77 2.43 -55.32
N GLU A 569 26.99 3.21 -56.06
CA GLU A 569 27.11 3.41 -57.51
C GLU A 569 27.92 4.67 -57.86
N GLU A 570 27.94 5.66 -56.98
CA GLU A 570 28.68 6.93 -57.13
C GLU A 570 29.47 7.29 -55.85
N PRO A 571 30.67 6.71 -55.63
CA PRO A 571 31.41 6.85 -54.37
C PRO A 571 31.77 8.28 -53.95
N ASP A 572 31.80 9.21 -54.91
CA ASP A 572 32.08 10.63 -54.68
C ASP A 572 30.87 11.41 -54.13
N LYS A 573 29.71 10.77 -54.01
CA LYS A 573 28.47 11.38 -53.49
C LYS A 573 27.99 10.67 -52.24
N TRP A 574 27.38 11.42 -51.34
CA TRP A 574 26.82 10.92 -50.09
C TRP A 574 25.31 10.84 -50.18
N VAL A 575 24.73 9.78 -49.63
CA VAL A 575 23.29 9.53 -49.62
C VAL A 575 22.77 9.30 -48.22
N LEU A 576 21.53 9.71 -47.98
CA LEU A 576 20.78 9.29 -46.80
C LEU A 576 20.41 7.82 -46.94
N VAL A 577 20.64 7.05 -45.88
CA VAL A 577 20.25 5.64 -45.82
C VAL A 577 19.40 5.38 -44.61
N LYS A 578 18.50 4.40 -44.76
CA LYS A 578 17.73 3.84 -43.67
C LYS A 578 17.88 2.33 -43.68
N ARG A 579 17.81 1.72 -42.52
CA ARG A 579 17.78 0.28 -42.37
C ARG A 579 16.43 -0.24 -42.84
N ASP A 580 16.44 -1.23 -43.72
CA ASP A 580 15.22 -1.91 -44.14
C ASP A 580 14.82 -2.96 -43.10
N ARG A 581 13.54 -2.95 -42.69
CA ARG A 581 13.05 -3.72 -41.53
C ARG A 581 12.96 -5.23 -41.83
N GLU A 582 12.88 -5.60 -43.10
CA GLU A 582 12.77 -7.00 -43.53
C GLU A 582 14.13 -7.65 -43.82
N THR A 583 15.11 -6.87 -44.26
CA THR A 583 16.41 -7.36 -44.73
C THR A 583 17.58 -6.99 -43.82
N ASP A 584 17.38 -6.05 -42.88
CA ASP A 584 18.41 -5.43 -42.03
C ASP A 584 19.56 -4.76 -42.83
N GLU A 585 19.37 -4.56 -44.14
CA GLU A 585 20.33 -3.91 -45.02
C GLU A 585 20.10 -2.39 -45.08
N LEU A 586 21.19 -1.63 -45.26
CA LEU A 586 21.11 -0.18 -45.44
C LEU A 586 20.69 0.15 -46.87
N MET A 587 19.50 0.75 -47.00
CA MET A 587 18.89 1.13 -48.26
C MET A 587 18.85 2.65 -48.42
N PRO A 588 19.19 3.21 -49.60
CA PRO A 588 19.04 4.63 -49.89
C PRO A 588 17.62 5.13 -49.64
N VAL A 589 17.49 6.26 -48.95
CA VAL A 589 16.21 6.93 -48.77
C VAL A 589 15.76 7.50 -50.11
N MET A 590 14.65 6.99 -50.61
CA MET A 590 14.06 7.39 -51.89
C MET A 590 12.99 8.45 -51.70
N ARG A 591 12.97 9.48 -52.56
CA ARG A 591 11.87 10.45 -52.66
C ARG A 591 11.49 10.65 -54.12
N ARG A 592 10.22 10.42 -54.48
CA ARG A 592 9.72 10.46 -55.87
C ARG A 592 10.58 9.60 -56.83
N GLY A 593 11.06 8.44 -56.37
CA GLY A 593 11.87 7.51 -57.18
C GLY A 593 13.35 7.89 -57.37
N LYS A 594 13.86 8.91 -56.68
CA LYS A 594 15.29 9.28 -56.72
C LYS A 594 15.94 9.17 -55.34
N LYS A 595 17.23 8.79 -55.31
CA LYS A 595 18.06 8.76 -54.09
C LYS A 595 18.23 10.17 -53.54
N ARG A 596 18.22 10.32 -52.21
CA ARG A 596 18.46 11.61 -51.55
C ARG A 596 19.94 11.81 -51.28
N PHE A 597 20.58 12.58 -52.16
CA PHE A 597 21.97 12.99 -51.96
C PHE A 597 22.08 14.09 -50.90
N VAL A 598 23.20 14.10 -50.20
CA VAL A 598 23.56 15.10 -49.19
C VAL A 598 24.96 15.63 -49.42
N GLU A 599 25.18 16.89 -49.07
CA GLU A 599 26.49 17.52 -49.06
C GLU A 599 26.74 18.17 -47.71
N LYS A 600 27.99 18.12 -47.25
CA LYS A 600 28.40 18.74 -46.00
C LYS A 600 28.73 20.21 -46.26
N ASN A 601 27.99 21.13 -45.63
CA ASN A 601 28.22 22.56 -45.76
C ASN A 601 29.48 23.00 -44.99
N ARG A 602 29.87 24.28 -45.11
CA ARG A 602 31.07 24.85 -44.45
C ARG A 602 31.02 24.79 -42.92
N GLU A 603 29.84 24.64 -42.34
CA GLU A 603 29.59 24.53 -40.89
C GLU A 603 29.59 23.07 -40.40
N GLY A 604 29.84 22.11 -41.31
CA GLY A 604 29.88 20.69 -40.99
C GLY A 604 28.51 20.02 -40.88
N ILE A 605 27.43 20.72 -41.26
CA ILE A 605 26.05 20.22 -41.28
C ILE A 605 25.78 19.60 -42.66
N TRP A 606 25.05 18.47 -42.67
CA TRP A 606 24.64 17.83 -43.91
C TRP A 606 23.37 18.47 -44.45
N GLU A 607 23.36 18.83 -45.73
CA GLU A 607 22.20 19.43 -46.41
C GLU A 607 21.79 18.58 -47.60
N ILE A 608 20.48 18.49 -47.85
CA ILE A 608 19.94 17.64 -48.91
C ILE A 608 20.07 18.34 -50.27
N LEU A 609 20.81 17.70 -51.19
CA LEU A 609 20.97 18.15 -52.56
C LEU A 609 19.69 17.83 -53.35
N GLY A 610 18.97 18.88 -53.79
CA GLY A 610 17.81 18.75 -54.69
C GLY A 610 16.42 18.90 -54.06
N GLY A 611 16.25 19.87 -53.16
CA GLY A 611 14.94 20.25 -52.61
C GLY A 611 14.25 21.39 -53.37
N ASN A 612 13.56 21.06 -54.47
CA ASN A 612 12.29 21.69 -54.86
C ASN A 612 11.23 20.60 -55.08
#